data_AF-A0A3N5XDR9-F1
#
_entry.id   AF-A0A3N5XDR9-F1
#
_cell.length_a   1.000
_cell.length_b   1.000
_cell.length_c   1.000
_cell.angle_alpha   90.00
_cell.angle_beta   90.00
_cell.angle_gamma   90.00
#
_symmetry.space_group_name_H-M   'P 1'
#
loop_
_entity.id
_entity.type
_entity.pdbx_description
1 polymer ?
#
loop_
_entity_poly.entity_id
_entity_poly.type
_entity_poly.pdbx_seq_one_letter_code
_entity_poly.pdbx_strand_id
1 'polypeptide(L)'
;MTEMASVHDLRDERAGHVIGAALDRVRSVRPGAAVTLILAQEPSLLMASLNLQLRENLAWDIVEADGMWRVTVRHRADVVATDVLALLAVDHKRIDGLLARALGLLNLGDAVSAVPVLREFVVALNRHVAFEDGELAVKLGAAQAAADQPAAIMLREHREIAQQLALVEETLAMEPVDASELGIYCAILSGTLAKHEYREEHNLFPLWRVALGRRGKGERAELLDRAKGALAAQDL
;
A
#
# COMPACT_ATOMS: atom_id res chain seq x y z
N MET A 1 -16.92 -16.72 9.65
CA MET A 1 -18.29 -16.27 9.35
C MET A 1 -18.15 -14.93 8.65
N THR A 2 -18.38 -14.88 7.33
CA THR A 2 -18.41 -13.61 6.58
C THR A 2 -19.65 -12.85 7.01
N GLU A 3 -19.49 -11.65 7.55
CA GLU A 3 -20.62 -10.79 7.93
C GLU A 3 -21.43 -10.48 6.66
N MET A 4 -22.75 -10.61 6.70
CA MET A 4 -23.61 -10.38 5.53
C MET A 4 -23.39 -8.95 5.01
N ALA A 5 -23.11 -8.83 3.71
CA ALA A 5 -22.90 -7.53 3.09
C ALA A 5 -24.14 -6.64 3.27
N SER A 6 -24.00 -5.51 3.96
CA SER A 6 -25.10 -4.56 4.10
C SER A 6 -25.35 -3.85 2.76
N VAL A 7 -26.61 -3.78 2.32
CA VAL A 7 -26.99 -3.18 1.03
C VAL A 7 -27.61 -1.81 1.28
N HIS A 8 -27.11 -0.79 0.59
CA HIS A 8 -27.57 0.60 0.68
C HIS A 8 -27.94 1.10 -0.71
N ASP A 9 -29.22 1.45 -0.89
CA ASP A 9 -29.71 2.04 -2.14
C ASP A 9 -29.60 3.56 -2.09
N LEU A 10 -28.82 4.13 -3.00
CA LEU A 10 -28.55 5.56 -3.08
C LEU A 10 -29.10 6.18 -4.38
N ARG A 11 -29.98 5.47 -5.10
CA ARG A 11 -30.53 5.96 -6.38
C ARG A 11 -31.40 7.19 -6.24
N ASP A 12 -32.11 7.32 -5.12
CA ASP A 12 -33.00 8.44 -4.84
C ASP A 12 -32.28 9.60 -4.12
N GLU A 13 -30.99 9.45 -3.83
CA GLU A 13 -30.20 10.52 -3.22
C GLU A 13 -30.01 11.68 -4.19
N ARG A 14 -30.10 12.91 -3.66
CA ARG A 14 -29.83 14.11 -4.46
C ARG A 14 -28.39 14.06 -4.95
N ALA A 15 -28.15 14.41 -6.21
CA ALA A 15 -26.83 14.30 -6.85
C ALA A 15 -25.68 14.91 -6.02
N GLY A 16 -25.91 16.05 -5.35
CA GLY A 16 -24.90 16.69 -4.49
C GLY A 16 -24.61 15.99 -3.16
N HIS A 17 -25.44 15.03 -2.74
CA HIS A 17 -25.33 14.32 -1.47
C HIS A 17 -24.84 12.86 -1.63
N VAL A 18 -24.87 12.30 -2.84
CA VAL A 18 -24.48 10.91 -3.11
C VAL A 18 -23.08 10.60 -2.58
N ILE A 19 -22.11 11.50 -2.76
CA ILE A 19 -20.73 11.33 -2.27
C ILE A 19 -20.71 11.19 -0.75
N GLY A 20 -21.36 12.12 -0.03
CA GLY A 20 -21.41 12.10 1.44
C GLY A 20 -22.13 10.87 1.98
N ALA A 21 -23.28 10.53 1.38
CA ALA A 21 -24.04 9.34 1.75
C ALA A 21 -23.22 8.06 1.52
N ALA A 22 -22.55 7.93 0.37
CA ALA A 22 -21.68 6.80 0.08
C ALA A 22 -20.50 6.73 1.06
N LEU A 23 -19.82 7.86 1.32
CA LEU A 23 -18.71 7.95 2.27
C LEU A 23 -19.12 7.46 3.66
N ASP A 24 -20.29 7.88 4.15
CA ASP A 24 -20.79 7.46 5.46
C ASP A 24 -21.04 5.95 5.56
N ARG A 25 -21.37 5.29 4.44
CA ARG A 25 -21.53 3.83 4.39
C ARG A 25 -20.20 3.10 4.30
N VAL A 26 -19.24 3.62 3.53
CA VAL A 26 -17.99 2.90 3.28
C VAL A 26 -16.91 3.17 4.33
N ARG A 27 -16.94 4.31 5.03
CA ARG A 27 -15.96 4.66 6.08
C ARG A 27 -15.92 3.68 7.26
N SER A 28 -16.99 2.91 7.46
CA SER A 28 -17.12 1.95 8.55
C SER A 28 -16.79 0.52 8.14
N VAL A 29 -16.43 0.28 6.88
CA VAL A 29 -16.05 -1.05 6.38
C VAL A 29 -14.78 -1.51 7.09
N ARG A 30 -14.92 -2.53 7.94
CA ARG A 30 -13.82 -3.20 8.64
C ARG A 30 -13.35 -4.42 7.86
N PRO A 31 -12.12 -4.93 8.10
CA PRO A 31 -11.71 -6.24 7.60
C PRO A 31 -12.74 -7.33 7.93
N GLY A 32 -13.04 -8.18 6.96
CA GLY A 32 -14.03 -9.26 7.03
C GLY A 32 -15.48 -8.83 6.74
N ALA A 33 -15.73 -7.53 6.53
CA ALA A 33 -17.04 -6.98 6.22
C ALA A 33 -17.12 -6.48 4.77
N ALA A 34 -18.34 -6.42 4.24
CA ALA A 34 -18.62 -5.87 2.92
C ALA A 34 -19.85 -4.95 2.95
N VAL A 35 -19.85 -3.96 2.07
CA VAL A 35 -20.96 -3.03 1.86
C VAL A 35 -21.29 -3.05 0.38
N THR A 36 -22.57 -3.15 0.03
CA THR A 36 -23.05 -2.96 -1.34
C THR A 36 -23.70 -1.58 -1.46
N LEU A 37 -23.26 -0.78 -2.43
CA LEU A 37 -23.96 0.43 -2.85
C LEU A 37 -24.73 0.17 -4.14
N ILE A 38 -25.96 0.67 -4.24
CA ILE A 38 -26.75 0.69 -5.48
C ILE A 38 -26.84 2.14 -5.94
N LEU A 39 -26.41 2.41 -7.17
CA LEU A 39 -26.23 3.76 -7.72
C LEU A 39 -26.94 3.88 -9.06
N ALA A 40 -27.48 5.08 -9.31
CA ALA A 40 -28.16 5.39 -10.58
C ALA A 40 -27.18 5.77 -11.70
N GLN A 41 -25.95 6.12 -11.36
CA GLN A 41 -24.91 6.58 -12.28
C GLN A 41 -23.66 5.70 -12.19
N GLU A 42 -22.85 5.72 -13.25
CA GLU A 42 -21.57 5.03 -13.32
C GLU A 42 -20.65 5.50 -12.16
N PRO A 43 -20.17 4.59 -11.30
CA PRO A 43 -19.59 4.96 -10.02
C PRO A 43 -18.07 5.04 -9.99
N SER A 44 -17.34 4.86 -11.11
CA SER A 44 -15.87 4.78 -11.09
C SER A 44 -15.22 6.01 -10.49
N LEU A 45 -15.65 7.22 -10.87
CA LEU A 45 -15.10 8.47 -10.32
C LEU A 45 -15.47 8.69 -8.85
N LEU A 46 -16.70 8.32 -8.47
CA LEU A 46 -17.13 8.34 -7.07
C LEU A 46 -16.22 7.44 -6.24
N MET A 47 -16.04 6.19 -6.67
CA MET A 47 -15.24 5.21 -5.93
C MET A 47 -13.77 5.62 -5.84
N ALA A 48 -13.18 6.17 -6.90
CA ALA A 48 -11.84 6.73 -6.85
C ALA A 48 -11.72 7.86 -5.80
N SER A 49 -12.70 8.77 -5.76
CA SER A 49 -12.73 9.86 -4.78
C SER A 49 -12.89 9.35 -3.34
N LEU A 50 -13.78 8.39 -3.10
CA LEU A 50 -13.97 7.78 -1.78
C LEU A 50 -12.73 7.05 -1.32
N ASN A 51 -12.05 6.33 -2.22
CA ASN A 51 -10.83 5.60 -1.90
C ASN A 51 -9.71 6.56 -1.48
N LEU A 52 -9.53 7.69 -2.18
CA LEU A 52 -8.56 8.73 -1.80
C LEU A 52 -8.87 9.31 -0.41
N GLN A 53 -10.13 9.66 -0.15
CA GLN A 53 -10.54 10.20 1.16
C GLN A 53 -10.32 9.21 2.30
N LEU A 54 -10.40 7.91 2.01
CA LEU A 54 -10.20 6.82 2.95
C LEU A 54 -8.80 6.20 2.85
N ARG A 55 -7.81 6.95 2.35
CA ARG A 55 -6.38 6.55 2.31
C ARG A 55 -6.17 5.19 1.66
N GLU A 56 -6.85 4.98 0.53
CA GLU A 56 -6.72 3.81 -0.32
C GLU A 56 -7.06 2.47 0.36
N ASN A 57 -7.91 2.53 1.39
CA ASN A 57 -8.30 1.38 2.19
C ASN A 57 -9.44 0.55 1.60
N LEU A 58 -9.97 0.91 0.42
CA LEU A 58 -11.08 0.21 -0.20
C LEU A 58 -10.61 -0.70 -1.34
N ALA A 59 -11.32 -1.81 -1.51
CA ALA A 59 -11.35 -2.57 -2.74
C ALA A 59 -12.81 -2.72 -3.17
N TRP A 60 -13.08 -2.64 -4.47
CA TRP A 60 -14.45 -2.69 -4.96
C TRP A 60 -14.60 -3.38 -6.31
N ASP A 61 -15.76 -3.98 -6.52
CA ASP A 61 -16.21 -4.48 -7.81
C ASP A 61 -17.44 -3.68 -8.25
N ILE A 62 -17.47 -3.30 -9.53
CA ILE A 62 -18.59 -2.59 -10.16
C ILE A 62 -19.27 -3.55 -11.13
N VAL A 63 -20.58 -3.72 -10.97
CA VAL A 63 -21.42 -4.51 -11.88
C VAL A 63 -22.59 -3.64 -12.34
N GLU A 64 -22.76 -3.52 -13.64
CA GLU A 64 -23.97 -2.96 -14.23
C GLU A 64 -25.00 -4.07 -14.46
N ALA A 65 -26.21 -3.89 -13.95
CA ALA A 65 -27.33 -4.80 -14.18
C ALA A 65 -28.64 -4.01 -14.14
N ASP A 66 -29.59 -4.31 -15.04
CA ASP A 66 -30.94 -3.72 -15.05
C ASP A 66 -30.98 -2.18 -15.01
N GLY A 67 -30.02 -1.51 -15.66
CA GLY A 67 -29.93 -0.05 -15.70
C GLY A 67 -29.49 0.60 -14.37
N MET A 68 -28.95 -0.19 -13.44
CA MET A 68 -28.36 0.26 -12.19
C MET A 68 -26.93 -0.25 -12.01
N TRP A 69 -26.18 0.45 -11.16
CA TRP A 69 -24.81 0.11 -10.83
C TRP A 69 -24.76 -0.45 -9.41
N ARG A 70 -24.27 -1.68 -9.27
CA ARG A 70 -24.02 -2.33 -7.99
C ARG A 70 -22.53 -2.29 -7.71
N VAL A 71 -22.14 -1.69 -6.58
CA VAL A 71 -20.75 -1.63 -6.14
C VAL A 71 -20.59 -2.44 -4.86
N THR A 72 -19.81 -3.51 -4.90
CA THR A 72 -19.45 -4.27 -3.69
C THR A 72 -18.13 -3.74 -3.17
N VAL A 73 -18.16 -3.04 -2.04
CA VAL A 73 -17.02 -2.42 -1.36
C VAL A 73 -16.59 -3.32 -0.21
N ARG A 74 -15.28 -3.56 -0.09
CA ARG A 74 -14.62 -4.34 0.95
C ARG A 74 -13.42 -3.59 1.48
N HIS A 75 -12.94 -3.96 2.66
CA HIS A 75 -11.65 -3.47 3.11
C HIS A 75 -10.55 -4.06 2.21
N ARG A 76 -9.55 -3.24 1.84
CA ARG A 76 -8.48 -3.65 0.93
C ARG A 76 -7.72 -4.89 1.42
N ALA A 77 -7.59 -5.06 2.73
CA ALA A 77 -6.92 -6.24 3.34
C ALA A 77 -7.66 -7.56 3.11
N ASP A 78 -8.94 -7.53 2.72
CA ASP A 78 -9.73 -8.75 2.47
C ASP A 78 -9.56 -9.27 1.05
N VAL A 79 -8.89 -8.51 0.18
CA VAL A 79 -8.67 -8.88 -1.22
C VAL A 79 -7.28 -9.45 -1.36
N VAL A 80 -7.22 -10.72 -1.78
CA VAL A 80 -5.96 -11.39 -2.08
C VAL A 80 -5.29 -10.66 -3.25
N ALA A 81 -4.01 -10.32 -3.07
CA ALA A 81 -3.19 -9.77 -4.15
C ALA A 81 -3.20 -10.72 -5.36
N THR A 82 -3.76 -10.25 -6.47
CA THR A 82 -3.95 -11.03 -7.69
C THR A 82 -2.69 -11.12 -8.54
N ASP A 83 -1.75 -10.21 -8.33
CA ASP A 83 -0.44 -10.17 -8.97
C ASP A 83 0.61 -9.54 -8.04
N VAL A 84 1.87 -9.57 -8.48
CA VAL A 84 3.01 -9.09 -7.68
C VAL A 84 2.92 -7.59 -7.35
N LEU A 85 2.37 -6.76 -8.24
CA LEU A 85 2.26 -5.32 -8.01
C LEU A 85 1.17 -5.02 -6.99
N ALA A 86 0.06 -5.76 -7.05
CA ALA A 86 -0.96 -5.70 -6.02
C ALA A 86 -0.44 -6.14 -4.64
N LEU A 87 0.49 -7.10 -4.60
CA LEU A 87 1.13 -7.54 -3.36
C LEU A 87 2.06 -6.47 -2.79
N LEU A 88 2.86 -5.81 -3.64
CA LEU A 88 3.76 -4.73 -3.21
C LEU A 88 3.01 -3.54 -2.64
N ALA A 89 1.90 -3.12 -3.27
CA ALA A 89 1.06 -2.05 -2.71
C ALA A 89 0.45 -2.43 -1.34
N VAL A 90 0.14 -3.71 -1.11
CA VAL A 90 -0.27 -4.18 0.23
C VAL A 90 0.90 -4.11 1.21
N ASP A 91 2.11 -4.41 0.75
CA ASP A 91 3.32 -4.36 1.57
C ASP A 91 3.75 -2.92 1.91
N HIS A 92 3.63 -1.94 1.00
CA HIS A 92 3.79 -0.51 1.29
C HIS A 92 2.93 -0.12 2.49
N LYS A 93 1.63 -0.38 2.42
CA LYS A 93 0.70 -0.08 3.51
C LYS A 93 1.07 -0.77 4.84
N ARG A 94 1.61 -1.99 4.77
CA ARG A 94 2.09 -2.71 5.97
C ARG A 94 3.31 -2.00 6.57
N ILE A 95 4.29 -1.67 5.75
CA ILE A 95 5.54 -0.98 6.13
C ILE A 95 5.22 0.40 6.71
N ASP A 96 4.37 1.18 6.05
CA ASP A 96 3.83 2.45 6.52
C ASP A 96 3.15 2.32 7.88
N GLY A 97 2.35 1.27 8.07
CA GLY A 97 1.68 0.97 9.33
C GLY A 97 2.68 0.71 10.48
N LEU A 98 3.79 0.03 10.21
CA LEU A 98 4.86 -0.18 11.19
C LEU A 98 5.53 1.14 11.57
N LEU A 99 5.91 1.95 10.59
CA LEU A 99 6.57 3.24 10.84
C LEU A 99 5.65 4.22 11.57
N ALA A 100 4.38 4.31 11.17
CA ALA A 100 3.39 5.15 11.84
C ALA A 100 3.16 4.74 13.30
N ARG A 101 3.09 3.43 13.58
CA ARG A 101 3.01 2.92 14.96
C ARG A 101 4.24 3.28 15.77
N ALA A 102 5.42 3.08 15.22
CA ALA A 102 6.67 3.44 15.88
C ALA A 102 6.77 4.93 16.20
N LEU A 103 6.45 5.80 15.23
CA LEU A 103 6.38 7.25 15.43
C LEU A 103 5.37 7.63 16.49
N GLY A 104 4.20 6.97 16.53
CA GLY A 104 3.20 7.16 17.58
C GLY A 104 3.75 6.86 18.98
N LEU A 105 4.48 5.75 19.13
CA LEU A 105 5.11 5.36 20.41
C LEU A 105 6.22 6.34 20.82
N LEU A 106 7.08 6.74 19.87
CA LEU A 106 8.14 7.74 20.13
C LEU A 106 7.56 9.09 20.56
N ASN A 107 6.48 9.55 19.92
CA ASN A 107 5.80 10.79 20.29
C ASN A 107 5.17 10.74 21.70
N LEU A 108 4.84 9.55 22.19
CA LEU A 108 4.38 9.32 23.57
C LEU A 108 5.53 9.17 24.58
N GLY A 109 6.79 9.23 24.12
CA GLY A 109 7.98 8.97 24.93
C GLY A 109 8.23 7.49 25.22
N ASP A 110 7.50 6.58 24.56
CA ASP A 110 7.61 5.13 24.75
C ASP A 110 8.60 4.51 23.74
N ALA A 111 9.88 4.86 23.92
CA ALA A 111 10.96 4.32 23.09
C ALA A 111 11.12 2.80 23.25
N VAL A 112 10.88 2.27 24.44
CA VAL A 112 11.01 0.84 24.75
C VAL A 112 10.06 0.01 23.87
N SER A 113 8.80 0.43 23.75
CA SER A 113 7.85 -0.25 22.87
C SER A 113 8.07 0.06 21.38
N ALA A 114 8.65 1.21 21.04
CA ALA A 114 8.92 1.59 19.65
C ALA A 114 10.02 0.74 19.01
N VAL A 115 11.09 0.42 19.75
CA VAL A 115 12.26 -0.33 19.25
C VAL A 115 11.91 -1.65 18.55
N PRO A 116 11.12 -2.57 19.13
CA PRO A 116 10.77 -3.82 18.42
C PRO A 116 9.98 -3.58 17.13
N VAL A 117 9.09 -2.58 17.11
CA VAL A 117 8.32 -2.21 15.91
C VAL A 117 9.25 -1.64 14.82
N LEU A 118 10.23 -0.83 15.20
CA LEU A 118 11.21 -0.29 14.25
C LEU A 118 12.14 -1.35 13.69
N ARG A 119 12.53 -2.35 14.48
CA ARG A 119 13.30 -3.50 13.98
C ARG A 119 12.51 -4.31 12.95
N GLU A 120 11.22 -4.52 13.19
CA GLU A 120 10.33 -5.17 12.22
C GLU A 120 10.22 -4.33 10.93
N PHE A 121 10.06 -3.01 11.07
CA PHE A 121 10.02 -2.06 9.95
C PHE A 121 11.31 -2.11 9.11
N VAL A 122 12.49 -2.08 9.74
CA VAL A 122 13.79 -2.16 9.06
C VAL A 122 13.90 -3.45 8.24
N VAL A 123 13.56 -4.59 8.84
CA VAL A 123 13.59 -5.88 8.14
C VAL A 123 12.62 -5.91 6.97
N ALA A 124 11.40 -5.40 7.16
CA ALA A 124 10.37 -5.34 6.14
C ALA A 124 10.80 -4.46 4.95
N LEU A 125 11.27 -3.24 5.20
CA LEU A 125 11.69 -2.31 4.16
C LEU A 125 12.90 -2.81 3.37
N ASN A 126 13.90 -3.39 4.04
CA ASN A 126 15.05 -3.99 3.36
C ASN A 126 14.66 -5.14 2.44
N ARG A 127 13.73 -6.01 2.86
CA ARG A 127 13.22 -7.11 2.02
C ARG A 127 12.44 -6.59 0.82
N HIS A 128 11.63 -5.56 1.02
CA HIS A 128 10.86 -4.91 -0.02
C HIS A 128 11.76 -4.37 -1.13
N VAL A 129 12.68 -3.47 -0.76
CA VAL A 129 13.63 -2.84 -1.69
C VAL A 129 14.50 -3.89 -2.38
N ALA A 130 14.99 -4.90 -1.65
CA ALA A 130 15.81 -5.95 -2.25
C ALA A 130 15.05 -6.78 -3.29
N PHE A 131 13.77 -7.05 -3.06
CA PHE A 131 12.94 -7.77 -4.03
C PHE A 131 12.69 -6.93 -5.28
N GLU A 132 12.35 -5.65 -5.12
CA GLU A 132 12.12 -4.78 -6.26
C GLU A 132 13.38 -4.57 -7.10
N ASP A 133 14.52 -4.28 -6.47
CA ASP A 133 15.80 -4.07 -7.14
C ASP A 133 16.32 -5.34 -7.80
N GLY A 134 16.31 -6.45 -7.07
CA GLY A 134 16.92 -7.71 -7.49
C GLY A 134 16.08 -8.50 -8.49
N GLU A 135 14.75 -8.45 -8.37
CA GLU A 135 13.85 -9.27 -9.17
C GLU A 135 13.04 -8.44 -10.17
N LEU A 136 12.29 -7.43 -9.70
CA LEU A 136 11.35 -6.71 -10.58
C LEU A 136 12.04 -5.76 -11.53
N ALA A 137 12.96 -4.94 -11.05
CA ALA A 137 13.72 -4.01 -11.86
C ALA A 137 14.48 -4.75 -12.97
N VAL A 138 15.08 -5.91 -12.66
CA VAL A 138 15.76 -6.76 -13.64
C VAL A 138 14.79 -7.36 -14.65
N LYS A 139 13.67 -7.94 -14.20
CA LYS A 139 12.73 -8.62 -15.09
C LYS A 139 11.89 -7.62 -15.90
N LEU A 140 11.47 -6.51 -15.33
CA LEU A 140 10.52 -5.58 -15.95
C LEU A 140 11.19 -4.39 -16.67
N GLY A 141 12.54 -4.36 -16.71
CA GLY A 141 13.29 -3.53 -17.66
C GLY A 141 13.85 -2.21 -17.12
N ALA A 142 14.15 -2.12 -15.82
CA ALA A 142 14.74 -0.94 -15.20
C ALA A 142 16.23 -0.76 -15.53
N ALA A 143 16.98 -1.87 -15.66
CA ALA A 143 18.44 -1.83 -15.80
C ALA A 143 18.93 -1.20 -17.12
N GLN A 144 18.06 -1.06 -18.13
CA GLN A 144 18.36 -0.38 -19.40
C GLN A 144 17.57 0.92 -19.58
N ALA A 145 16.84 1.37 -18.55
CA ALA A 145 16.02 2.56 -18.64
C ALA A 145 16.90 3.83 -18.60
N ALA A 146 16.51 4.86 -19.36
CA ALA A 146 17.16 6.17 -19.28
C ALA A 146 16.98 6.77 -17.87
N ALA A 147 17.88 7.67 -17.47
CA ALA A 147 17.95 8.18 -16.09
C ALA A 147 16.68 8.93 -15.61
N ASP A 148 15.86 9.41 -16.54
CA ASP A 148 14.59 10.10 -16.31
C ASP A 148 13.38 9.14 -16.27
N GLN A 149 13.59 7.86 -16.54
CA GLN A 149 12.52 6.88 -16.53
C GLN A 149 12.14 6.50 -15.09
N PRO A 150 10.85 6.22 -14.81
CA PRO A 150 10.38 5.92 -13.45
C PRO A 150 11.18 4.83 -12.73
N ALA A 151 11.62 3.80 -13.46
CA ALA A 151 12.38 2.70 -12.87
C ALA A 151 13.81 3.09 -12.48
N ALA A 152 14.47 3.97 -13.24
CA ALA A 152 15.79 4.50 -12.87
C ALA A 152 15.72 5.50 -11.70
N ILE A 153 14.61 6.25 -11.64
CA ILE A 153 14.29 7.14 -10.51
C ILE A 153 14.10 6.33 -9.23
N MET A 154 13.27 5.28 -9.27
CA MET A 154 13.05 4.35 -8.16
C MET A 154 14.38 3.79 -7.63
N LEU A 155 15.24 3.27 -8.50
CA LEU A 155 16.54 2.68 -8.08
C LEU A 155 17.48 3.70 -7.41
N ARG A 156 17.37 4.98 -7.78
CA ARG A 156 18.11 6.05 -7.10
C ARG A 156 17.50 6.34 -5.73
N GLU A 157 16.18 6.42 -5.65
CA GLU A 157 15.45 6.65 -4.41
C GLU A 157 15.65 5.52 -3.39
N HIS A 158 15.72 4.27 -3.82
CA HIS A 158 16.07 3.15 -2.95
C HIS A 158 17.44 3.30 -2.29
N ARG A 159 18.42 3.87 -2.99
CA ARG A 159 19.74 4.17 -2.40
C ARG A 159 19.65 5.29 -1.36
N GLU A 160 18.83 6.31 -1.61
CA GLU A 160 18.58 7.40 -0.66
C GLU A 160 17.83 6.87 0.59
N ILE A 161 16.84 6.01 0.40
CA ILE A 161 16.10 5.32 1.46
C ILE A 161 17.04 4.44 2.28
N ALA A 162 17.92 3.66 1.64
CA ALA A 162 18.89 2.82 2.35
C ALA A 162 19.85 3.64 3.22
N GLN A 163 20.27 4.83 2.76
CA GLN A 163 21.10 5.74 3.56
C GLN A 163 20.35 6.28 4.78
N GLN A 164 19.07 6.66 4.62
CA GLN A 164 18.24 7.12 5.74
C GLN A 164 17.94 5.99 6.72
N LEU A 165 17.70 4.77 6.22
CA LEU A 165 17.45 3.59 7.04
C LEU A 165 18.68 3.21 7.88
N ALA A 166 19.89 3.34 7.31
CA ALA A 166 21.13 3.10 8.03
C ALA A 166 21.26 4.01 9.29
N LEU A 167 20.84 5.27 9.21
CA LEU A 167 20.82 6.17 10.37
C LEU A 167 19.85 5.66 11.46
N VAL A 168 18.68 5.15 11.07
CA VAL A 168 17.73 4.53 12.01
C VAL A 168 18.35 3.31 12.67
N GLU A 169 19.00 2.44 11.89
CA GLU A 169 19.67 1.24 12.39
C GLU A 169 20.83 1.57 13.35
N GLU A 170 21.64 2.57 13.02
CA GLU A 170 22.73 3.08 13.87
C GLU A 170 22.18 3.60 15.20
N THR A 171 21.11 4.41 15.19
CA THR A 171 20.48 4.92 16.41
C THR A 171 19.86 3.79 17.24
N LEU A 172 19.27 2.77 16.60
CA LEU A 172 18.73 1.57 17.29
C LEU A 172 19.80 0.70 17.95
N ALA A 173 21.05 0.80 17.49
CA ALA A 173 22.19 0.07 18.04
C ALA A 173 22.86 0.79 19.22
N MET A 174 22.48 2.04 19.53
CA MET A 174 23.02 2.79 20.66
C MET A 174 22.45 2.32 22.00
N GLU A 175 23.26 2.41 23.06
CA GLU A 175 22.85 2.13 24.44
C GLU A 175 23.24 3.29 25.38
N PRO A 176 22.27 4.04 25.95
CA PRO A 176 20.83 3.96 25.68
C PRO A 176 20.46 4.50 24.28
N VAL A 177 19.34 4.02 23.72
CA VAL A 177 18.80 4.54 22.45
C VAL A 177 18.40 6.01 22.63
N ASP A 178 18.87 6.88 21.73
CA ASP A 178 18.41 8.28 21.65
C ASP A 178 17.05 8.34 20.96
N ALA A 179 15.98 8.35 21.76
CA ALA A 179 14.61 8.39 21.28
C ALA A 179 14.26 9.66 20.49
N SER A 180 14.93 10.79 20.79
CA SER A 180 14.68 12.06 20.11
C SER A 180 15.27 12.03 18.71
N GLU A 181 16.54 11.62 18.60
CA GLU A 181 17.21 11.45 17.32
C GLU A 181 16.52 10.39 16.45
N LEU A 182 16.13 9.25 17.06
CA LEU A 182 15.38 8.20 16.39
C LEU A 182 14.07 8.73 15.80
N GLY A 183 13.32 9.54 16.57
CA GLY A 183 12.09 10.17 16.10
C GLY A 183 12.30 11.10 14.90
N ILE A 184 13.40 11.87 14.89
CA ILE A 184 13.74 12.76 13.77
C ILE A 184 14.02 11.95 12.50
N TYR A 185 14.86 10.91 12.58
CA TYR A 185 15.17 10.08 11.42
C TYR A 185 13.95 9.33 10.89
N CYS A 186 13.11 8.77 11.77
CA CYS A 186 11.85 8.14 11.37
C CYS A 186 10.89 9.13 10.69
N ALA A 187 10.81 10.38 11.15
CA ALA A 187 9.95 11.39 10.54
C ALA A 187 10.43 11.81 9.14
N ILE A 188 11.75 11.96 8.95
CA ILE A 188 12.35 12.24 7.64
C ILE A 188 12.08 11.08 6.68
N LEU A 189 12.37 9.85 7.11
CA LEU A 189 12.16 8.65 6.31
C LEU A 189 10.70 8.46 5.91
N SER A 190 9.75 8.72 6.82
CA SER A 190 8.31 8.68 6.51
C SER A 190 7.94 9.63 5.37
N GLY A 191 8.49 10.85 5.35
CA GLY A 191 8.27 11.79 4.25
C GLY A 191 8.91 11.37 2.92
N THR A 192 10.04 10.65 2.97
CA THR A 192 10.70 10.08 1.79
C THR A 192 9.87 8.92 1.21
N LEU A 193 9.47 7.96 2.04
CA LEU A 193 8.67 6.79 1.65
C LEU A 193 7.34 7.19 1.02
N ALA A 194 6.56 8.07 1.67
CA ALA A 194 5.27 8.50 1.14
C ALA A 194 5.36 9.10 -0.28
N LYS A 195 6.44 9.81 -0.59
CA LYS A 195 6.66 10.38 -1.94
C LYS A 195 7.13 9.33 -2.93
N HIS A 196 7.98 8.41 -2.47
CA HIS A 196 8.53 7.32 -3.26
C HIS A 196 7.42 6.35 -3.67
N GLU A 197 6.67 5.80 -2.72
CA GLU A 197 5.56 4.87 -2.95
C GLU A 197 4.50 5.48 -3.87
N TYR A 198 4.14 6.75 -3.66
CA TYR A 198 3.22 7.46 -4.56
C TYR A 198 3.72 7.43 -6.01
N ARG A 199 5.01 7.73 -6.25
CA ARG A 199 5.59 7.72 -7.60
C ARG A 199 5.63 6.32 -8.18
N GLU A 200 5.91 5.31 -7.37
CA GLU A 200 5.88 3.94 -7.84
C GLU A 200 4.48 3.54 -8.29
N GLU A 201 3.49 3.69 -7.41
CA GLU A 201 2.13 3.24 -7.67
C GLU A 201 1.46 4.00 -8.83
N HIS A 202 1.78 5.29 -8.98
CA HIS A 202 1.15 6.16 -9.99
C HIS A 202 1.94 6.26 -11.30
N ASN A 203 3.27 6.07 -11.29
CA ASN A 203 4.10 6.24 -12.49
C ASN A 203 4.79 4.94 -12.93
N LEU A 204 5.31 4.13 -12.00
CA LEU A 204 6.07 2.93 -12.32
C LEU A 204 5.16 1.70 -12.50
N PHE A 205 4.29 1.42 -11.55
CA PHE A 205 3.41 0.26 -11.54
C PHE A 205 2.50 0.18 -12.77
N PRO A 206 1.97 1.28 -13.36
CA PRO A 206 1.27 1.19 -14.63
C PRO A 206 2.13 0.65 -15.77
N LEU A 207 3.40 1.07 -15.86
CA LEU A 207 4.34 0.59 -16.88
C LEU A 207 4.71 -0.88 -16.63
N TRP A 208 5.01 -1.22 -15.38
CA TRP A 208 5.28 -2.58 -14.96
C TRP A 208 4.09 -3.51 -15.16
N ARG A 209 2.86 -3.03 -14.99
CA ARG A 209 1.63 -3.80 -15.26
C ARG A 209 1.51 -4.14 -16.74
N VAL A 210 1.84 -3.21 -17.63
CA VAL A 210 1.90 -3.48 -19.08
C VAL A 210 2.99 -4.51 -19.39
N ALA A 211 4.19 -4.35 -18.83
CA ALA A 211 5.30 -5.29 -19.02
C ALA A 211 4.95 -6.71 -18.49
N LEU A 212 4.37 -6.78 -17.29
CA LEU A 212 3.90 -8.01 -16.66
C LEU A 212 2.78 -8.66 -17.48
N GLY A 213 1.86 -7.88 -18.04
CA GLY A 213 0.77 -8.38 -18.89
C GLY A 213 1.24 -9.07 -20.18
N ARG A 214 2.45 -8.75 -20.66
CA ARG A 214 3.09 -9.43 -21.81
C ARG A 214 3.68 -10.80 -21.44
N ARG A 215 3.75 -11.14 -20.15
CA ARG A 215 4.30 -12.40 -19.65
C ARG A 215 3.26 -13.51 -19.59
N GLY A 216 3.74 -14.75 -19.71
CA GLY A 216 2.91 -15.95 -19.59
C GLY A 216 2.27 -16.05 -18.20
N LYS A 217 1.10 -16.71 -18.10
CA LYS A 217 0.40 -16.92 -16.82
C LYS A 217 1.29 -17.61 -15.78
N GLY A 218 2.07 -18.62 -16.19
CA GLY A 218 2.99 -19.35 -15.31
C GLY A 218 4.07 -18.43 -14.73
N GLU A 219 4.74 -17.65 -15.58
CA GLU A 219 5.77 -16.71 -15.13
C GLU A 219 5.24 -15.64 -14.16
N ARG A 220 4.03 -15.13 -14.40
CA ARG A 220 3.36 -14.20 -13.47
C ARG A 220 3.07 -14.84 -12.12
N ALA A 221 2.61 -16.09 -12.11
CA ALA A 221 2.33 -16.83 -10.88
C ALA A 221 3.62 -17.12 -10.10
N GLU A 222 4.69 -17.54 -10.77
CA GLU A 222 5.99 -17.75 -10.14
C GLU A 222 6.58 -16.47 -9.55
N LEU A 223 6.42 -15.33 -10.23
CA LEU A 223 6.89 -14.06 -9.72
C LEU A 223 6.12 -13.61 -8.47
N LEU A 224 4.80 -13.82 -8.46
CA LEU A 224 3.97 -13.60 -7.29
C LEU A 224 4.37 -14.53 -6.12
N ASP A 225 4.68 -15.80 -6.41
CA ASP A 225 5.10 -16.76 -5.38
C ASP A 225 6.45 -16.38 -4.75
N ARG A 226 7.43 -16.01 -5.58
CA ARG A 226 8.72 -15.46 -5.10
C ARG A 226 8.52 -14.21 -4.25
N ALA A 227 7.64 -13.31 -4.67
CA ALA A 227 7.32 -12.10 -3.90
C ALA A 227 6.73 -12.44 -2.53
N LYS A 228 5.78 -13.38 -2.47
CA LYS A 228 5.22 -13.85 -1.18
C LYS A 228 6.31 -14.42 -0.27
N GLY A 229 7.24 -15.20 -0.81
CA GLY A 229 8.36 -15.74 -0.04
C GLY A 229 9.32 -14.66 0.46
N ALA A 230 9.64 -13.67 -0.37
CA ALA A 230 10.55 -12.59 -0.02
C ALA A 230 9.96 -11.61 1.02
N LEU A 231 8.66 -11.30 0.90
CA LEU A 231 7.98 -10.30 1.71
C LEU A 231 7.32 -10.87 2.98
N ALA A 232 7.28 -12.19 3.14
CA ALA A 232 6.71 -12.81 4.33
C ALA A 232 7.40 -12.29 5.60
N ALA A 233 6.60 -11.91 6.60
CA ALA A 233 7.10 -11.74 7.95
C ALA A 233 7.59 -13.10 8.44
N GLN A 234 8.82 -13.17 8.92
CA GLN A 234 9.24 -14.31 9.73
C GLN A 234 8.89 -13.94 11.17
N ASP A 235 8.24 -14.86 11.90
CA ASP A 235 8.12 -14.72 13.35
C ASP A 235 9.55 -14.58 13.91
N LEU A 236 9.87 -13.38 14.41
CA LEU A 236 11.11 -13.09 15.16
C LEU A 236 10.91 -13.43 16.63
#